data_AF-A0AAD9LMF2-F1
#
_entry.id   AF-A0AAD9LMF2-F1
#
_cell.length_a   1.000
_cell.length_b   1.000
_cell.length_c   1.000
_cell.angle_alpha   90.00
_cell.angle_beta   90.00
_cell.angle_gamma   90.00
#
_symmetry.space_group_name_H-M   'P 1'
#
loop_
_entity.id
_entity.type
_entity.pdbx_description
1 polymer ?
#
loop_
_entity_poly.entity_id
_entity_poly.type
_entity_poly.pdbx_seq_one_letter_code
_entity_poly.pdbx_strand_id
1 'polypeptide(L)' 'MPPVLALYKKALHAAKRKDGDTLRYVRQRFREDAATVNRKDFVVIEYMLRKGERDLKMLDRMKSAHFTSISH' A
#
# COMPACT_ATOMS: atom_id res chain seq x y z
N MET A 1 -6.11 9.40 13.95
CA MET A 1 -6.44 8.39 12.91
C MET A 1 -5.59 7.15 13.17
N PRO A 2 -6.16 5.95 13.32
CA PRO A 2 -5.39 4.71 13.47
C PRO A 2 -4.37 4.53 12.33
N PRO A 3 -3.11 4.13 12.61
CA PRO A 3 -2.04 4.00 11.61
C PRO A 3 -2.44 3.14 10.39
N VAL A 4 -3.23 2.09 10.62
CA VAL A 4 -3.75 1.17 9.59
C VAL A 4 -4.65 1.88 8.56
N LEU A 5 -5.54 2.76 9.01
CA LEU A 5 -6.44 3.49 8.11
C LEU A 5 -5.68 4.53 7.27
N ALA A 6 -4.63 5.13 7.83
CA ALA A 6 -3.77 6.05 7.09
C ALA A 6 -3.00 5.33 5.98
N LEU A 7 -2.42 4.14 6.28
CA LEU A 7 -1.75 3.33 5.28
C LEU A 7 -2.71 2.85 4.20
N TYR A 8 -3.90 2.41 4.58
CA TYR A 8 -4.93 1.97 3.64
C TYR A 8 -5.30 3.08 2.65
N LYS A 9 -5.53 4.30 3.13
CA LYS A 9 -5.82 5.46 2.25
C LYS A 9 -4.67 5.74 1.29
N LYS A 10 -3.43 5.73 1.76
CA LYS A 10 -2.24 5.92 0.91
C LYS A 10 -2.14 4.83 -0.18
N ALA A 11 -2.36 3.58 0.20
CA ALA A 11 -2.35 2.43 -0.71
C ALA A 11 -3.45 2.54 -1.79
N LEU A 12 -4.68 2.90 -1.40
CA LEU A 12 -5.77 3.12 -2.36
C LEU A 12 -5.48 4.27 -3.33
N HIS A 13 -4.91 5.38 -2.83
CA HIS A 13 -4.53 6.49 -3.70
C HIS A 13 -3.45 6.09 -4.69
N ALA A 14 -2.41 5.37 -4.26
CA ALA A 14 -1.35 4.89 -5.15
C ALA A 14 -1.88 3.89 -6.18
N ALA A 15 -2.73 2.97 -5.76
CA ALA A 15 -3.37 1.97 -6.63
C ALA A 15 -4.28 2.61 -7.68
N LYS A 16 -5.11 3.59 -7.27
CA LYS A 16 -5.97 4.35 -8.19
C LYS A 16 -5.17 5.09 -9.27
N ARG A 17 -3.97 5.58 -8.93
CA ARG A 17 -3.05 6.21 -9.90
C ARG A 17 -2.39 5.22 -10.86
N LYS A 18 -2.43 3.91 -10.58
CA LYS A 18 -1.84 2.88 -11.43
C LYS A 18 -2.86 2.36 -12.43
N ASP A 19 -3.92 1.69 -11.94
CA ASP A 19 -4.99 1.13 -12.75
C ASP A 19 -6.15 0.60 -11.86
N GLY A 20 -7.29 0.27 -12.49
CA GLY A 20 -8.49 -0.23 -11.80
C GLY A 20 -8.34 -1.61 -11.16
N ASP A 21 -7.52 -2.49 -11.75
CA ASP A 21 -7.30 -3.85 -11.24
C ASP A 21 -6.42 -3.86 -10.00
N THR A 22 -5.35 -3.04 -10.00
CA THR A 22 -4.52 -2.78 -8.82
C THR A 22 -5.38 -2.23 -7.68
N LEU A 23 -6.33 -1.32 -7.97
CA LEU A 23 -7.25 -0.80 -6.95
C LEU A 23 -8.17 -1.89 -6.38
N ARG A 24 -8.71 -2.79 -7.22
CA ARG A 24 -9.51 -3.93 -6.77
C ARG A 24 -8.70 -4.88 -5.92
N TYR A 25 -7.47 -5.21 -6.35
CA TYR A 25 -6.55 -6.06 -5.62
C TYR A 25 -6.25 -5.51 -4.22
N VAL A 26 -5.86 -4.23 -4.10
CA VAL A 26 -5.58 -3.61 -2.80
C VAL A 26 -6.80 -3.64 -1.88
N ARG A 27 -8.00 -3.37 -2.40
CA ARG A 27 -9.25 -3.44 -1.61
C ARG A 27 -9.58 -4.85 -1.15
N GLN A 28 -9.34 -5.86 -1.99
CA GLN A 28 -9.55 -7.25 -1.63
C GLN A 28 -8.56 -7.66 -0.55
N ARG A 29 -7.28 -7.38 -0.75
CA ARG A 29 -6.22 -7.78 0.18
C ARG A 29 -6.42 -7.20 1.57
N PHE A 30 -6.76 -5.91 1.68
CA PHE A 30 -7.05 -5.29 2.98
C PHE A 30 -8.28 -5.90 3.68
N ARG A 31 -9.29 -6.35 2.93
CA ARG A 31 -10.45 -7.03 3.51
C ARG A 31 -10.07 -8.41 4.04
N GLU A 32 -9.26 -9.15 3.29
CA GLU A 32 -8.72 -10.45 3.72
C GLU A 32 -7.86 -10.31 4.98
N ASP A 33 -6.93 -9.35 4.99
CA ASP A 33 -6.07 -9.09 6.14
C ASP A 33 -6.90 -8.64 7.37
N ALA A 34 -7.93 -7.81 7.19
CA ALA A 34 -8.82 -7.40 8.28
C ALA A 34 -9.68 -8.55 8.84
N ALA A 35 -9.99 -9.55 8.03
CA ALA A 35 -10.74 -10.74 8.44
C ALA A 35 -9.85 -11.80 9.13
N THR A 36 -8.56 -11.84 8.80
CA THR A 36 -7.65 -12.91 9.20
C THR A 36 -6.65 -12.49 10.29
N VAL A 37 -6.29 -11.21 10.38
CA VAL A 37 -5.36 -10.70 11.39
C VAL A 37 -6.13 -10.36 12.66
N ASN A 38 -5.71 -10.97 13.77
CA ASN A 38 -6.26 -10.64 15.07
C ASN A 38 -5.93 -9.19 15.44
N ARG A 39 -6.94 -8.37 15.77
CA ARG A 39 -6.77 -6.97 16.19
C ARG A 39 -5.83 -6.76 17.39
N LYS A 40 -5.58 -7.81 18.18
CA LYS A 40 -4.66 -7.80 19.33
C LYS A 40 -3.24 -8.21 18.96
N ASP A 41 -3.00 -8.69 17.75
CA ASP A 41 -1.67 -9.03 17.26
C ASP A 41 -0.96 -7.77 16.74
N PHE A 42 -0.52 -6.95 17.69
CA PHE A 42 0.12 -5.67 17.40
C PHE A 42 1.42 -5.84 16.61
N VAL A 43 2.14 -6.94 16.80
CA VAL A 43 3.42 -7.23 16.12
C VAL A 43 3.17 -7.50 14.64
N VAL A 44 2.19 -8.35 14.32
CA VAL A 44 1.82 -8.64 12.93
C VAL A 44 1.30 -7.37 12.25
N ILE A 45 0.43 -6.61 12.92
CA ILE A 45 -0.09 -5.35 12.37
C ILE A 45 1.04 -4.36 12.09
N GLU A 46 1.98 -4.20 13.02
CA GLU A 46 3.13 -3.30 12.84
C GLU A 46 4.05 -3.77 11.70
N TYR A 47 4.30 -5.07 11.59
CA TYR A 47 5.08 -5.65 10.49
C TYR A 47 4.42 -5.37 9.13
N MET A 48 3.11 -5.62 9.03
CA MET A 48 2.35 -5.38 7.79
C MET A 48 2.31 -3.90 7.43
N LEU A 49 2.19 -3.02 8.43
CA LEU A 49 2.28 -1.58 8.25
C LEU A 49 3.63 -1.17 7.65
N ARG A 50 4.74 -1.58 8.27
CA ARG A 50 6.10 -1.27 7.80
C ARG A 50 6.36 -1.84 6.41
N LYS A 51 5.87 -3.04 6.13
CA LYS A 51 5.98 -3.67 4.80
C LYS A 51 5.25 -2.84 3.75
N GLY A 52 3.99 -2.50 3.97
CA GLY A 52 3.20 -1.70 3.03
C GLY A 52 3.79 -0.30 2.79
N GLU A 53 4.37 0.33 3.81
CA GLU A 53 5.08 1.62 3.63
C GLU A 53 6.32 1.49 2.75
N ARG A 54 7.10 0.40 2.89
CA ARG A 54 8.26 0.14 2.02
C ARG A 54 7.83 -0.09 0.58
N ASP A 55 6.79 -0.88 0.37
CA ASP A 55 6.27 -1.20 -0.97
C ASP A 55 5.77 0.08 -1.67
N LEU A 56 5.07 0.95 -0.95
CA LEU A 56 4.63 2.25 -1.47
C LEU A 56 5.80 3.17 -1.83
N LYS A 57 6.80 3.25 -0.96
CA LYS A 57 8.00 4.06 -1.20
C LYS A 57 8.78 3.57 -2.42
N MET A 58 8.84 2.25 -2.62
CA MET A 58 9.46 1.65 -3.81
C MET A 58 8.68 1.99 -5.07
N LEU A 59 7.34 1.93 -5.01
CA LEU A 59 6.48 2.28 -6.13
C LEU A 59 6.63 3.76 -6.54
N ASP A 60 6.69 4.67 -5.58
CA ASP A 60 6.92 6.09 -5.86
C ASP A 60 8.32 6.34 -6.44
N ARG A 61 9.36 5.66 -5.94
CA ARG A 61 10.73 5.74 -6.50
C ARG A 61 10.80 5.24 -7.94
N MET A 62 10.11 4.13 -8.25
CA MET A 62 10.04 3.60 -9.62
C MET A 62 9.36 4.58 -10.57
N LYS A 63 8.31 5.27 -10.14
CA LYS A 63 7.70 6.36 -10.92
C LYS A 63 8.69 7.48 -11.18
N SER A 64 9.40 7.95 -10.14
CA SER A 64 10.40 9.02 -10.29
C SER A 64 11.53 8.63 -11.25
N ALA A 65 12.02 7.40 -11.19
CA ALA A 65 13.08 6.91 -12.08
C ALA A 65 12.63 6.78 -13.54
N HIS A 66 11.37 6.42 -13.79
CA HIS A 66 10.82 6.35 -15.14
C HIS A 66 10.71 7.75 -15.78
N PHE A 67 10.39 8.79 -15.00
CA PHE A 67 10.37 10.17 -15.49
C PHE A 67 11.75 10.68 -15.91
N THR A 68 12.82 10.30 -15.20
CA THR A 68 14.18 10.73 -15.56
C THR A 68 14.72 10.03 -16.81
N SER A 69 14.21 8.85 -17.17
CA SER A 69 14.69 8.07 -18.32
C SER A 69 14.09 8.49 -19.66
N ILE A 70 13.02 9.28 -19.68
CA ILE A 70 12.36 9.75 -20.93
C ILE A 70 12.86 11.17 -21.31
N SER A 71 13.56 11.85 -20.41
CA SER A 71 14.20 13.15 -20.67
C SER A 71 15.65 12.95 -21.12
N HIS A 72 15.88 12.42 -22.32
CA HIS A 72 17.18 12.53 -23.00
C HIS A 72 17.04 12.47 -24.53
#